data_AF-A0A934F0L7-F1
#
_entry.id   AF-A0A934F0L7-F1
#
_cell.length_a   1.000
_cell.length_b   1.000
_cell.length_c   1.000
_cell.angle_alpha   90.00
_cell.angle_beta   90.00
_cell.angle_gamma   90.00
#
_symmetry.space_group_name_H-M   'P 1'
#
loop_
_entity.id
_entity.type
_entity.pdbx_description
1 polymer ?
#
loop_
_entity_poly.entity_id
_entity_poly.type
_entity_poly.pdbx_seq_one_letter_code
_entity_poly.pdbx_strand_id
1 'polypeptide(L)'
;MDQALSAIIEDLAGRADDLLAEARDRAQARATLAEELTLEHGWLDAEARAEVLSEVMRILEDEDFFGIEFVGDPFSEAEDNDE
;
A
#
# COMPACT_ATOMS: atom_id res chain seq x y z
N MET A 1 -16.69 -12.53 2.68
CA MET A 1 -15.24 -12.65 2.97
C MET A 1 -15.01 -13.85 3.84
N ASP A 2 -14.08 -14.70 3.42
CA ASP A 2 -13.58 -15.81 4.23
C ASP A 2 -12.88 -15.22 5.48
N GLN A 3 -13.11 -15.80 6.66
CA GLN A 3 -12.53 -15.26 7.89
C GLN A 3 -10.99 -15.26 7.87
N ALA A 4 -10.36 -16.12 7.06
CA ALA A 4 -8.91 -16.11 6.89
C ALA A 4 -8.41 -14.85 6.17
N LEU A 5 -9.13 -14.35 5.17
CA LEU A 5 -8.72 -13.17 4.40
C LEU A 5 -8.80 -11.89 5.23
N SER A 6 -9.85 -11.76 6.06
CA SER A 6 -9.98 -10.62 6.98
C SER A 6 -8.78 -10.53 7.93
N ALA A 7 -8.36 -11.67 8.50
CA ALA A 7 -7.22 -11.70 9.42
C ALA A 7 -5.92 -11.29 8.73
N ILE A 8 -5.72 -11.70 7.47
CA ILE A 8 -4.54 -11.31 6.68
C ILE A 8 -4.58 -9.81 6.36
N ILE A 9 -5.75 -9.27 6.02
CA ILE A 9 -5.92 -7.84 5.73
C ILE A 9 -5.58 -6.99 6.97
N GLU A 10 -6.15 -7.33 8.13
CA GLU A 10 -5.92 -6.61 9.37
C GLU A 10 -4.46 -6.67 9.82
N ASP A 11 -3.82 -7.84 9.68
CA ASP A 11 -2.41 -8.02 10.01
C ASP A 11 -1.50 -7.22 9.07
N LEU A 12 -1.75 -7.25 7.76
CA LEU A 12 -0.96 -6.51 6.78
C LEU A 12 -1.14 -4.99 6.91
N ALA A 13 -2.37 -4.53 7.17
CA ALA A 13 -2.66 -3.12 7.44
C ALA A 13 -1.97 -2.64 8.73
N GLY A 14 -2.00 -3.45 9.80
CA GLY A 14 -1.32 -3.12 11.06
C GLY A 14 0.21 -3.06 10.94
N ARG A 15 0.79 -3.76 9.97
CA ARG A 15 2.24 -3.75 9.67
C ARG A 15 2.62 -2.78 8.55
N ALA A 16 1.64 -2.16 7.88
CA ALA A 16 1.89 -1.35 6.69
C ALA A 16 2.79 -0.15 6.97
N ASP A 17 2.74 0.46 8.16
CA ASP A 17 3.62 1.58 8.53
C ASP A 17 5.11 1.21 8.45
N ASP A 18 5.46 0.01 8.92
CA ASP A 18 6.84 -0.52 8.89
C ASP A 18 7.20 -1.03 7.48
N LEU A 19 6.32 -1.80 6.85
CA LEU A 19 6.52 -2.36 5.51
C LEU A 19 6.67 -1.26 4.44
N LEU A 20 5.93 -0.17 4.60
CA LEU A 20 5.87 0.92 3.64
C LEU A 20 6.71 2.12 4.06
N ALA A 21 7.54 2.00 5.10
CA ALA A 21 8.42 3.07 5.57
C ALA A 21 9.37 3.61 4.47
N GLU A 22 9.72 2.77 3.49
CA GLU A 22 10.55 3.14 2.34
C GLU A 22 9.74 3.43 1.06
N ALA A 23 8.44 3.16 1.06
CA ALA A 23 7.59 3.38 -0.09
C ALA A 23 7.33 4.88 -0.29
N ARG A 24 7.45 5.35 -1.54
CA ARG A 24 7.26 6.77 -1.88
C ARG A 24 5.96 7.05 -2.62
N ASP A 25 5.37 6.02 -3.22
CA ASP A 25 4.19 6.13 -4.08
C ASP A 25 3.28 4.91 -3.92
N ARG A 26 1.99 5.09 -4.24
CA ARG A 26 0.97 4.03 -4.14
C ARG A 26 1.36 2.78 -4.94
N ALA A 27 2.08 2.98 -6.05
CA ALA A 27 2.59 1.89 -6.87
C ALA A 27 3.68 1.07 -6.15
N GLN A 28 4.60 1.73 -5.44
CA GLN A 28 5.60 1.05 -4.62
C GLN A 28 4.93 0.36 -3.43
N ALA A 29 4.01 1.02 -2.75
CA ALA A 29 3.29 0.43 -1.64
C ALA A 29 2.56 -0.86 -2.04
N ARG A 30 1.82 -0.81 -3.15
CA ARG A 30 1.15 -1.99 -3.69
C ARG A 30 2.13 -3.10 -4.08
N ALA A 31 3.30 -2.77 -4.63
CA ALA A 31 4.31 -3.76 -4.98
C ALA A 31 4.86 -4.44 -3.71
N THR A 32 5.27 -3.66 -2.71
CA THR A 32 5.78 -4.17 -1.43
C THR A 32 4.77 -5.09 -0.74
N LEU A 33 3.50 -4.66 -0.63
CA LEU A 33 2.45 -5.49 -0.04
C LEU A 33 2.23 -6.78 -0.83
N ALA A 34 2.36 -6.76 -2.16
CA ALA A 34 2.19 -7.95 -2.99
C ALA A 34 3.36 -8.94 -2.84
N GLU A 35 4.57 -8.42 -2.62
CA GLU A 35 5.75 -9.24 -2.31
C GLU A 35 5.60 -9.93 -0.96
N GLU A 36 5.25 -9.18 0.08
CA GLU A 36 5.01 -9.74 1.42
C GLU A 36 3.90 -10.80 1.41
N LEU A 37 2.79 -10.51 0.72
CA LEU A 37 1.70 -11.47 0.57
C LEU A 37 2.13 -12.73 -0.18
N THR A 38 3.06 -12.62 -1.12
CA THR A 38 3.61 -13.78 -1.84
C THR A 38 4.58 -14.59 -0.98
N LEU A 39 5.35 -13.92 -0.11
CA LEU A 39 6.29 -14.56 0.81
C LEU A 39 5.58 -15.32 1.92
N GLU A 40 4.61 -14.69 2.58
CA GLU A 40 3.92 -15.27 3.76
C GLU A 40 2.66 -16.06 3.38
N HIS A 41 1.95 -15.60 2.35
CA HIS A 41 0.67 -16.16 1.91
C HIS A 41 0.70 -16.65 0.45
N GLY A 42 1.84 -17.21 0.03
CA GLY A 42 2.05 -17.74 -1.32
C GLY A 42 1.11 -18.88 -1.75
N TRP A 43 0.30 -19.40 -0.83
CA TRP A 43 -0.76 -20.37 -1.09
C TRP A 43 -2.09 -19.73 -1.54
N LEU A 44 -2.25 -18.42 -1.40
CA LEU A 44 -3.42 -17.71 -1.89
C LEU A 44 -3.47 -17.75 -3.42
N ASP A 45 -4.67 -17.98 -3.97
CA ASP A 45 -4.95 -17.81 -5.38
C ASP A 45 -4.90 -16.34 -5.80
N ALA A 46 -4.76 -16.09 -7.11
CA ALA A 46 -4.63 -14.75 -7.66
C ALA A 46 -5.82 -13.83 -7.31
N GLU A 47 -7.03 -14.38 -7.23
CA GLU A 47 -8.24 -13.63 -6.87
C GLU A 47 -8.20 -13.19 -5.40
N ALA A 48 -7.85 -14.09 -4.49
CA ALA A 48 -7.73 -13.79 -3.06
C ALA A 48 -6.61 -12.78 -2.78
N ARG A 49 -5.47 -12.88 -3.50
CA ARG A 49 -4.39 -11.88 -3.38
C ARG A 49 -4.82 -10.51 -3.84
N ALA A 50 -5.55 -10.44 -4.95
CA ALA A 50 -6.06 -9.18 -5.46
C ALA A 50 -7.07 -8.55 -4.49
N GLU A 51 -7.93 -9.35 -3.86
CA GLU A 51 -8.87 -8.90 -2.84
C GLU A 51 -8.14 -8.33 -1.61
N VAL A 52 -7.19 -9.07 -1.05
CA VAL A 52 -6.41 -8.63 0.12
C VAL A 52 -5.65 -7.33 -0.18
N LEU A 53 -4.96 -7.25 -1.32
CA LEU A 53 -4.22 -6.05 -1.70
C LEU A 53 -5.14 -4.85 -1.90
N SER A 54 -6.32 -5.06 -2.51
CA SER A 54 -7.28 -3.99 -2.73
C SER A 54 -7.84 -3.45 -1.41
N GLU A 55 -8.17 -4.33 -0.48
CA GLU A 55 -8.74 -3.93 0.81
C GLU A 55 -7.69 -3.27 1.72
N VAL A 56 -6.46 -3.79 1.77
CA VAL A 56 -5.36 -3.15 2.53
C VAL A 56 -5.07 -1.75 1.99
N MET A 57 -4.94 -1.60 0.66
CA MET A 57 -4.74 -0.27 0.05
C MET A 57 -5.88 0.68 0.39
N ARG A 58 -7.13 0.19 0.39
CA ARG A 58 -8.30 0.99 0.74
C ARG A 58 -8.31 1.42 2.20
N ILE A 59 -7.92 0.54 3.13
CA ILE A 59 -7.81 0.86 4.55
C ILE A 59 -6.78 1.96 4.76
N LEU A 60 -5.60 1.82 4.15
CA LEU A 60 -4.55 2.84 4.19
C LEU A 60 -5.02 4.18 3.59
N GLU A 61 -5.80 4.15 2.51
CA GLU A 61 -6.40 5.36 1.95
C GLU A 61 -7.45 6.00 2.87
N ASP A 62 -8.26 5.21 3.60
CA ASP A 62 -9.26 5.70 4.57
C ASP A 62 -8.59 6.31 5.80
N GLU A 63 -7.43 5.77 6.20
CA GLU A 63 -6.60 6.26 7.30
C GLU A 63 -5.71 7.46 6.91
N ASP A 64 -5.84 7.97 5.68
CA ASP A 64 -5.01 9.05 5.12
C ASP A 64 -3.50 8.73 5.11
N PHE A 65 -3.12 7.45 5.14
CA PHE A 65 -1.72 6.98 5.20
C PHE A 65 -0.85 7.56 4.09
N PHE A 66 -1.43 7.67 2.88
CA PHE A 66 -0.71 8.15 1.70
C PHE A 66 -0.61 9.69 1.65
N GLY A 67 -1.50 10.43 2.32
CA GLY A 67 -1.50 11.89 2.36
C GLY A 67 -1.27 12.58 1.00
N ILE A 68 -0.68 13.78 1.03
CA ILE A 68 -0.24 14.53 -0.16
C ILE A 68 1.13 14.08 -0.68
N GLU A 69 1.94 13.43 0.16
CA GLU A 69 3.32 13.04 -0.14
C GLU A 69 3.38 11.91 -1.17
N PHE A 70 2.39 11.01 -1.19
CA PHE A 70 2.26 9.94 -2.19
C PHE A 70 1.48 10.35 -3.44
N VAL A 71 1.06 11.62 -3.56
CA VAL A 71 0.41 12.12 -4.80
C VAL A 71 1.43 12.34 -5.91
N GLY A 72 2.74 12.26 -5.61
CA GLY A 72 3.79 12.66 -6.55
C GLY A 72 3.73 14.18 -6.67
N ASP A 73 4.76 14.85 -6.18
CA ASP A 73 4.81 16.29 -6.02
C ASP A 73 4.24 17.06 -7.25
N PRO A 74 3.05 17.69 -7.15
CA PRO A 74 2.47 18.42 -8.29
C PRO A 74 3.20 19.75 -8.57
N PHE A 75 4.21 20.12 -7.76
CA PHE A 75 4.96 21.37 -7.83
C PHE A 75 6.48 21.20 -7.89
N SER A 76 7.03 19.99 -7.99
CA SER A 76 8.48 19.76 -8.02
C SER A 76 9.17 20.20 -9.33
N GLU A 77 8.48 20.95 -10.21
CA GLU A 77 9.09 21.63 -11.35
C GLU A 77 8.58 23.08 -11.49
N ALA A 78 8.57 23.83 -10.39
CA ALA A 78 8.46 25.28 -10.43
C ALA A 78 9.40 25.94 -9.41
N GLU A 79 10.69 25.62 -9.46
CA GLU A 79 11.72 26.59 -9.03
C GLU A 79 11.78 27.69 -10.09
N ASP A 80 10.86 28.65 -9.95
CA ASP A 80 10.92 29.98 -10.50
C ASP A 80 12.17 30.67 -9.93
N ASN A 81 13.30 30.55 -10.63
CA ASN A 81 14.51 31.30 -10.33
C ASN A 81 14.40 32.67 -11.00
N ASP A 82 13.54 33.53 -10.45
CA ASP A 82 13.52 34.96 -10.72
C ASP A 82 14.61 35.63 -9.84
N GLU A 83 15.83 35.74 -10.38
CA GLU A 83 16.80 36.77 -10.02
C GLU A 83 17.64 37.21 -11.23
#